data_AF-A0A7C2AJG7-F1
#
_entry.id   AF-A0A7C2AJG7-F1
#
_cell.length_a   1.000
_cell.length_b   1.000
_cell.length_c   1.000
_cell.angle_alpha   90.00
_cell.angle_beta   90.00
_cell.angle_gamma   90.00
#
_symmetry.space_group_name_H-M   'P 1'
#
loop_
_entity.id
_entity.type
_entity.pdbx_description
1 polymer ?
#
loop_
_entity_poly.entity_id
_entity_poly.type
_entity_poly.pdbx_seq_one_letter_code
_entity_poly.pdbx_strand_id
1 'polypeptide(L)'
;DLESVVTEDPDETVRVFALEAIAEASTPDVATRCDWLRPALEDESPVVRAKALELACGLGDPRAIDRAIADLGENPRRLQAALLALRDPLADPALSERAYAALLDRNRLEEHRPLIERGATFKAMGIVQLQKAARFLRDMALANLEERIEGLRAHEWLMIQASNTGPAGRIWLWEQLEVETDPLRRIDLISASCSTQDPDERAAVRNRLLVLAEDDRRAVGERLYAADRAAKIGPAWIVAPRLRLVANSTQETRLQLALQCLLWHWY
;
A
#
# COMPACT_ATOMS: atom_id res chain seq x y z
N ASP A 1 -13.50 21.60 -31.02
CA ASP A 1 -12.87 20.33 -31.37
C ASP A 1 -11.89 20.03 -30.26
N LEU A 2 -12.19 19.07 -29.37
CA LEU A 2 -11.32 18.77 -28.21
C LEU A 2 -10.12 17.91 -28.64
N GLU A 3 -10.24 17.19 -29.74
CA GLU A 3 -9.19 16.33 -30.28
C GLU A 3 -7.95 17.16 -30.66
N SER A 4 -8.16 18.27 -31.38
CA SER A 4 -7.06 19.18 -31.74
C SER A 4 -6.45 19.88 -30.53
N VAL A 5 -7.26 20.29 -29.54
CA VAL A 5 -6.77 20.96 -28.33
C VAL A 5 -5.82 20.05 -27.54
N VAL A 6 -6.10 18.74 -27.46
CA VAL A 6 -5.27 17.77 -26.74
C VAL A 6 -3.86 17.65 -27.29
N THR A 7 -3.62 17.97 -28.57
CA THR A 7 -2.31 17.80 -29.22
C THR A 7 -1.65 19.09 -29.68
N GLU A 8 -2.43 20.13 -29.96
CA GLU A 8 -1.94 21.33 -30.66
C GLU A 8 -1.92 22.59 -29.79
N ASP A 9 -2.63 22.59 -28.65
CA ASP A 9 -2.66 23.78 -27.79
C ASP A 9 -1.27 24.01 -27.16
N PRO A 10 -0.69 25.22 -27.25
CA PRO A 10 0.64 25.49 -26.73
C PRO A 10 0.73 25.40 -25.19
N ASP A 11 -0.39 25.56 -24.46
CA ASP A 11 -0.41 25.52 -23.01
C ASP A 11 -0.68 24.09 -22.50
N GLU A 12 0.30 23.51 -21.78
CA GLU A 12 0.16 22.16 -21.23
C GLU A 12 -1.03 22.02 -20.27
N THR A 13 -1.39 23.09 -19.56
CA THR A 13 -2.52 23.11 -18.63
C THR A 13 -3.83 22.97 -19.38
N VAL A 14 -3.95 23.65 -20.53
CA VAL A 14 -5.14 23.54 -21.40
C VAL A 14 -5.26 22.13 -21.96
N ARG A 15 -4.15 21.53 -22.40
CA ARG A 15 -4.14 20.13 -22.87
C ARG A 15 -4.57 19.16 -21.77
N VAL A 16 -4.08 19.34 -20.54
CA VAL A 16 -4.50 18.53 -19.38
C VAL A 16 -6.00 18.64 -19.12
N PHE A 17 -6.57 19.85 -19.10
CA PHE A 17 -8.01 20.03 -18.91
C PHE A 17 -8.84 19.43 -20.05
N ALA A 18 -8.34 19.51 -21.28
CA ALA A 18 -9.01 18.87 -22.42
C ALA A 18 -9.04 17.34 -22.28
N LEU A 19 -7.95 16.73 -21.83
CA LEU A 19 -7.89 15.29 -21.53
C LEU A 19 -8.91 14.89 -20.45
N GLU A 20 -8.98 15.64 -19.35
CA GLU A 20 -9.95 15.40 -18.28
C GLU A 20 -11.39 15.52 -18.79
N ALA A 21 -11.70 16.58 -19.55
CA ALA A 21 -13.01 16.77 -20.14
C ALA A 21 -13.41 15.62 -21.06
N ILE A 22 -12.46 15.09 -21.86
CA ILE A 22 -12.71 13.89 -22.69
C ILE A 22 -13.00 12.69 -21.80
N ALA A 23 -12.20 12.44 -20.76
CA ALA A 23 -12.36 11.27 -19.90
C ALA A 23 -13.65 11.29 -19.06
N GLU A 24 -14.12 12.46 -18.66
CA GLU A 24 -15.37 12.61 -17.89
C GLU A 24 -16.63 12.65 -18.77
N ALA A 25 -16.48 12.90 -20.08
CA ALA A 25 -17.62 13.02 -20.98
C ALA A 25 -18.43 11.71 -21.07
N SER A 26 -19.76 11.83 -20.96
CA SER A 26 -20.68 10.70 -21.15
C SER A 26 -20.87 10.32 -22.62
N THR A 27 -20.48 11.20 -23.55
CA THR A 27 -20.50 10.99 -24.99
C THR A 27 -19.22 11.58 -25.61
N PRO A 28 -18.59 10.95 -26.60
CA PRO A 28 -18.92 9.66 -27.23
C PRO A 28 -18.61 8.45 -26.31
N ASP A 29 -18.77 7.23 -26.84
CA ASP A 29 -18.47 6.00 -26.09
C ASP A 29 -17.02 5.93 -25.59
N VAL A 30 -16.76 5.00 -24.68
CA VAL A 30 -15.43 4.81 -24.08
C VAL A 30 -14.34 4.57 -25.13
N ALA A 31 -14.64 3.77 -26.16
CA ALA A 31 -13.65 3.44 -27.20
C ALA A 31 -13.19 4.69 -27.96
N THR A 32 -14.14 5.53 -28.36
CA THR A 32 -13.86 6.79 -29.05
C THR A 32 -13.09 7.75 -28.15
N ARG A 33 -13.45 7.84 -26.86
CA ARG A 33 -12.70 8.66 -25.89
C ARG A 33 -11.26 8.17 -25.73
N CYS A 34 -11.04 6.86 -25.64
CA CYS A 34 -9.69 6.30 -25.61
C CYS A 34 -8.91 6.61 -26.90
N ASP A 35 -9.56 6.60 -28.06
CA ASP A 35 -8.94 7.00 -29.32
C ASP A 35 -8.49 8.47 -29.29
N TRP A 36 -9.29 9.37 -28.71
CA TRP A 36 -8.95 10.79 -28.56
C TRP A 36 -7.84 11.07 -27.53
N LEU A 37 -7.73 10.28 -26.47
CA LEU A 37 -6.65 10.42 -25.48
C LEU A 37 -5.31 9.90 -26.02
N ARG A 38 -5.33 8.99 -26.98
CA ARG A 38 -4.14 8.23 -27.41
C ARG A 38 -2.99 9.09 -27.94
N PRO A 39 -3.20 10.13 -28.76
CA PRO A 39 -2.11 10.97 -29.24
C PRO A 39 -1.29 11.61 -28.10
N ALA A 40 -1.94 11.98 -27.00
CA ALA A 40 -1.29 12.61 -25.85
C ALA A 40 -0.37 11.68 -25.05
N LEU A 41 -0.42 10.36 -25.29
CA LEU A 41 0.56 9.41 -24.71
C LEU A 41 1.98 9.64 -25.24
N GLU A 42 2.13 10.36 -26.35
CA GLU A 42 3.39 10.78 -26.96
C GLU A 42 3.61 12.30 -26.91
N ASP A 43 2.82 13.04 -26.12
CA ASP A 43 3.00 14.49 -25.94
C ASP A 43 4.42 14.83 -25.48
N GLU A 44 4.93 16.01 -25.83
CA GLU A 44 6.27 16.44 -25.40
C GLU A 44 6.36 16.67 -23.88
N SER A 45 5.27 17.13 -23.25
CA SER A 45 5.20 17.35 -21.82
C SER A 45 5.06 16.02 -21.07
N PRO A 46 5.96 15.72 -20.12
CA PRO A 46 5.80 14.54 -19.25
C PRO A 46 4.51 14.58 -18.42
N VAL A 47 4.00 15.78 -18.11
CA VAL A 47 2.77 15.94 -17.33
C VAL A 47 1.56 15.50 -18.16
N VAL A 48 1.47 15.98 -19.41
CA VAL A 48 0.40 15.59 -20.35
C VAL A 48 0.44 14.09 -20.63
N ARG A 49 1.63 13.51 -20.89
CA ARG A 49 1.77 12.05 -21.09
C ARG A 49 1.30 11.25 -19.88
N ALA A 50 1.69 11.65 -18.68
CA ALA A 50 1.31 10.95 -17.46
C ALA A 50 -0.21 11.00 -17.24
N LYS A 51 -0.82 12.18 -17.46
CA LYS A 51 -2.27 12.36 -17.33
C LYS A 51 -3.04 11.58 -18.38
N ALA A 52 -2.59 11.58 -19.63
CA ALA A 52 -3.20 10.79 -20.70
C ALA A 52 -3.14 9.29 -20.37
N LEU A 53 -2.02 8.80 -19.85
CA LEU A 53 -1.87 7.40 -19.43
C LEU A 53 -2.82 7.05 -18.28
N GLU A 54 -2.92 7.92 -17.27
CA GLU A 54 -3.84 7.75 -16.13
C GLU A 54 -5.29 7.64 -16.59
N LEU A 55 -5.75 8.60 -17.39
CA LEU A 55 -7.14 8.64 -17.85
C LEU A 55 -7.46 7.48 -18.79
N ALA A 56 -6.57 7.12 -19.71
CA ALA A 56 -6.78 6.00 -20.62
C ALA A 56 -6.80 4.65 -19.88
N CYS A 57 -5.95 4.46 -18.87
CA CYS A 57 -6.01 3.27 -18.01
C CYS A 57 -7.29 3.23 -17.16
N GLY A 58 -7.71 4.37 -16.60
CA GLY A 58 -8.96 4.48 -15.84
C GLY A 58 -10.21 4.19 -16.67
N LEU A 59 -10.19 4.50 -17.97
CA LEU A 59 -11.22 4.11 -18.93
C LEU A 59 -11.13 2.65 -19.39
N GLY A 60 -10.06 1.94 -19.02
CA GLY A 60 -9.85 0.55 -19.39
C GLY A 60 -9.30 0.33 -20.79
N ASP A 61 -8.59 1.30 -21.41
CA ASP A 61 -7.92 1.08 -22.70
C ASP A 61 -6.85 -0.02 -22.55
N PRO A 62 -7.00 -1.18 -23.20
CA PRO A 62 -6.04 -2.27 -23.09
C PRO A 62 -4.63 -1.87 -23.52
N ARG A 63 -4.48 -0.97 -24.49
CA ARG A 63 -3.16 -0.52 -24.98
C ARG A 63 -2.45 0.38 -23.97
N ALA A 64 -3.20 1.25 -23.30
CA ALA A 64 -2.66 2.10 -22.24
C ALA A 64 -2.23 1.24 -21.04
N ILE A 65 -3.06 0.26 -20.66
CA ILE A 65 -2.75 -0.71 -19.61
C ILE A 65 -1.48 -1.49 -19.94
N ASP A 66 -1.38 -2.05 -21.15
CA ASP A 66 -0.21 -2.82 -21.58
C ASP A 66 1.07 -1.97 -21.54
N ARG A 67 0.99 -0.70 -21.98
CA ARG A 67 2.09 0.26 -21.89
C ARG A 67 2.48 0.55 -20.44
N ALA A 68 1.51 0.79 -19.57
CA ALA A 68 1.78 1.06 -18.15
C ALA A 68 2.47 -0.15 -17.48
N ILE A 69 2.03 -1.38 -17.77
CA ILE A 69 2.68 -2.60 -17.26
C ILE A 69 4.13 -2.71 -17.77
N ALA A 70 4.37 -2.44 -19.04
CA ALA A 70 5.73 -2.44 -19.59
C ALA A 70 6.62 -1.38 -18.89
N ASP A 71 6.07 -0.17 -18.68
CA ASP A 71 6.78 0.91 -17.97
C ASP A 71 7.08 0.56 -16.51
N LEU A 72 6.22 -0.22 -15.82
CA LEU A 72 6.54 -0.77 -14.50
C LEU A 72 7.80 -1.63 -14.53
N GLY A 73 7.93 -2.51 -15.53
CA GLY A 73 9.04 -3.46 -15.63
C GLY A 73 10.35 -2.82 -16.09
N GLU A 74 10.29 -1.95 -17.10
CA GLU A 74 11.44 -1.64 -17.94
C GLU A 74 11.93 -0.18 -17.81
N ASN A 75 11.07 0.75 -17.33
CA ASN A 75 11.36 2.17 -17.44
C ASN A 75 11.35 2.91 -16.09
N PRO A 76 12.51 3.07 -15.41
CA PRO A 76 12.60 3.78 -14.14
C PRO A 76 12.05 5.22 -14.17
N ARG A 77 12.14 5.91 -15.32
CA ARG A 77 11.66 7.31 -15.44
C ARG A 77 10.15 7.40 -15.55
N ARG A 78 9.48 6.32 -15.96
CA ARG A 78 8.02 6.26 -16.14
C ARG A 78 7.32 5.45 -15.05
N LEU A 79 8.07 4.78 -14.19
CA LEU A 79 7.53 3.98 -13.08
C LEU A 79 6.46 4.73 -12.27
N GLN A 80 6.74 5.97 -11.83
CA GLN A 80 5.78 6.73 -11.04
C GLN A 80 4.48 7.02 -11.80
N ALA A 81 4.56 7.40 -13.08
CA ALA A 81 3.38 7.64 -13.91
C ALA A 81 2.58 6.35 -14.14
N ALA A 82 3.25 5.23 -14.38
CA ALA A 82 2.61 3.93 -14.52
C ALA A 82 1.91 3.47 -13.23
N LEU A 83 2.51 3.70 -12.06
CA LEU A 83 1.89 3.38 -10.77
C LEU A 83 0.62 4.21 -10.52
N LEU A 84 0.64 5.49 -10.85
CA LEU A 84 -0.54 6.35 -10.74
C LEU A 84 -1.63 5.89 -11.68
N ALA A 85 -1.28 5.61 -12.94
CA ALA A 85 -2.24 5.19 -13.96
C ALA A 85 -2.89 3.83 -13.67
N LEU A 86 -2.17 2.91 -13.01
CA LEU A 86 -2.66 1.58 -12.68
C LEU A 86 -3.34 1.49 -11.31
N ARG A 87 -3.39 2.58 -10.53
CA ARG A 87 -3.89 2.55 -9.15
C ARG A 87 -5.28 1.93 -9.02
N ASP A 88 -6.25 2.44 -9.78
CA ASP A 88 -7.61 1.93 -9.74
C ASP A 88 -7.79 0.64 -10.56
N PRO A 89 -7.19 0.51 -11.76
CA PRO A 89 -7.24 -0.74 -12.53
C PRO A 89 -6.72 -1.98 -11.78
N LEU A 90 -5.74 -1.84 -10.87
CA LEU A 90 -5.19 -2.96 -10.10
C LEU A 90 -6.18 -3.60 -9.12
N ALA A 91 -7.39 -3.06 -8.96
CA ALA A 91 -8.48 -3.76 -8.30
C ALA A 91 -8.91 -5.05 -9.05
N ASP A 92 -8.66 -5.14 -10.36
CA ASP A 92 -8.82 -6.39 -11.11
C ASP A 92 -7.68 -7.38 -10.76
N PRO A 93 -8.00 -8.57 -10.23
CA PRO A 93 -6.98 -9.58 -9.91
C PRO A 93 -6.13 -10.00 -11.11
N ALA A 94 -6.70 -10.08 -12.32
CA ALA A 94 -5.96 -10.50 -13.50
C ALA A 94 -4.91 -9.45 -13.91
N LEU A 95 -5.25 -8.16 -13.82
CA LEU A 95 -4.29 -7.08 -14.04
C LEU A 95 -3.23 -7.02 -12.94
N SER A 96 -3.63 -7.18 -11.67
CA SER A 96 -2.70 -7.29 -10.54
C SER A 96 -1.66 -8.39 -10.74
N GLU A 97 -2.07 -9.54 -11.28
CA GLU A 97 -1.19 -10.67 -11.63
C GLU A 97 -0.14 -10.29 -12.68
N ARG A 98 -0.55 -9.56 -13.72
CA ARG A 98 0.36 -9.07 -14.77
C ARG A 98 1.34 -8.04 -14.24
N ALA A 99 0.87 -7.07 -13.44
CA ALA A 99 1.73 -6.05 -12.83
C ALA A 99 2.74 -6.68 -11.86
N TYR A 100 2.31 -7.67 -11.06
CA TYR A 100 3.21 -8.44 -10.20
C TYR A 100 4.34 -9.09 -11.00
N ALA A 101 4.02 -9.75 -12.13
CA ALA A 101 5.03 -10.39 -12.98
C ALA A 101 6.05 -9.37 -13.52
N ALA A 102 5.60 -8.23 -14.04
CA ALA A 102 6.49 -7.18 -14.54
C ALA A 102 7.42 -6.61 -13.44
N LEU A 103 6.91 -6.44 -12.21
CA LEU A 103 7.70 -5.99 -11.08
C LEU A 103 8.68 -7.05 -10.55
N LEU A 104 8.36 -8.34 -10.68
CA LEU A 104 9.34 -9.40 -10.43
C LEU A 104 10.48 -9.36 -11.45
N ASP A 105 10.18 -9.16 -12.73
CA ASP A 105 11.19 -9.04 -13.78
C ASP A 105 12.12 -7.85 -13.51
N ARG A 106 11.54 -6.68 -13.18
CA ARG A 106 12.29 -5.51 -12.72
C ARG A 106 13.18 -5.83 -11.52
N ASN A 107 12.63 -6.47 -10.50
CA ASN A 107 13.37 -6.81 -9.29
C ASN A 107 14.58 -7.71 -9.58
N ARG A 108 14.48 -8.64 -10.54
CA ARG A 108 15.62 -9.45 -10.99
C ARG A 108 16.70 -8.61 -11.63
N LEU A 109 16.34 -7.62 -12.46
CA LEU A 109 17.32 -6.71 -13.06
C LEU A 109 18.05 -5.87 -12.01
N GLU A 110 17.41 -5.59 -10.88
CA GLU A 110 17.98 -4.79 -9.78
C GLU A 110 18.62 -5.65 -8.68
N GLU A 111 18.65 -6.98 -8.80
CA GLU A 111 19.02 -7.88 -7.69
C GLU A 111 20.43 -7.66 -7.13
N HIS A 112 21.34 -7.18 -7.98
CA HIS A 112 22.72 -6.83 -7.66
C HIS A 112 22.86 -5.57 -6.81
N ARG A 113 21.78 -4.80 -6.63
CA ARG A 113 21.78 -3.54 -5.88
C ARG A 113 21.33 -3.76 -4.44
N PRO A 114 21.84 -2.95 -3.50
CA PRO A 114 21.34 -2.95 -2.12
C PRO A 114 19.86 -2.57 -2.08
N LEU A 115 19.14 -2.98 -1.03
CA LEU A 115 17.70 -2.78 -0.95
C LEU A 115 17.28 -1.31 -0.97
N ILE A 116 18.11 -0.42 -0.43
CA ILE A 116 17.83 1.02 -0.41
C ILE A 116 17.68 1.61 -1.82
N GLU A 117 18.41 1.08 -2.81
CA GLU A 117 18.32 1.51 -4.21
C GLU A 117 17.12 0.89 -4.95
N ARG A 118 16.52 -0.16 -4.36
CA ARG A 118 15.37 -0.91 -4.90
C ARG A 118 14.03 -0.44 -4.31
N GLY A 119 14.05 0.59 -3.47
CA GLY A 119 12.88 1.09 -2.75
C GLY A 119 11.71 1.44 -3.67
N ALA A 120 11.96 1.96 -4.87
CA ALA A 120 10.89 2.26 -5.84
C ALA A 120 10.15 0.99 -6.31
N THR A 121 10.88 -0.10 -6.56
CA THR A 121 10.31 -1.41 -6.94
C THR A 121 9.50 -2.01 -5.80
N PHE A 122 9.94 -1.86 -4.55
CA PHE A 122 9.18 -2.36 -3.40
C PHE A 122 7.94 -1.52 -3.08
N LYS A 123 8.00 -0.18 -3.23
CA LYS A 123 6.82 0.69 -3.16
C LYS A 123 5.80 0.31 -4.25
N ALA A 124 6.28 0.05 -5.46
CA ALA A 124 5.45 -0.45 -6.57
C ALA A 124 4.81 -1.81 -6.24
N MET A 125 5.57 -2.74 -5.71
CA MET A 125 5.06 -4.04 -5.26
C MET A 125 3.98 -3.88 -4.19
N GLY A 126 4.13 -2.87 -3.32
CA GLY A 126 3.18 -2.54 -2.26
C GLY A 126 1.79 -2.14 -2.78
N ILE A 127 1.64 -1.61 -4.00
CA ILE A 127 0.30 -1.25 -4.52
C ILE A 127 -0.42 -2.41 -5.20
N VAL A 128 0.29 -3.51 -5.50
CA VAL A 128 -0.29 -4.70 -6.13
C VAL A 128 -1.19 -5.42 -5.13
N GLN A 129 -2.48 -5.57 -5.45
CA GLN A 129 -3.53 -6.05 -4.53
C GLN A 129 -3.53 -7.59 -4.39
N LEU A 130 -2.35 -8.19 -4.16
CA LEU A 130 -2.17 -9.64 -4.08
C LEU A 130 -1.46 -10.05 -2.80
N GLN A 131 -1.97 -11.12 -2.19
CA GLN A 131 -1.31 -11.78 -1.05
C GLN A 131 0.16 -12.13 -1.33
N LYS A 132 0.47 -12.63 -2.52
CA LYS A 132 1.84 -13.01 -2.88
C LYS A 132 2.80 -11.84 -3.00
N ALA A 133 2.30 -10.62 -3.23
CA ALA A 133 3.12 -9.41 -3.17
C ALA A 133 3.56 -9.13 -1.73
N ALA A 134 2.66 -9.24 -0.74
CA ALA A 134 3.04 -9.18 0.68
C ALA A 134 4.05 -10.26 1.05
N ARG A 135 3.83 -11.49 0.56
CA ARG A 135 4.77 -12.60 0.78
C ARG A 135 6.15 -12.30 0.23
N PHE A 136 6.23 -11.86 -1.01
CA PHE A 136 7.49 -11.49 -1.63
C PHE A 136 8.24 -10.41 -0.83
N LEU A 137 7.53 -9.36 -0.40
CA LEU A 137 8.12 -8.27 0.40
C LEU A 137 8.63 -8.77 1.76
N ARG A 138 7.91 -9.71 2.40
CA ARG A 138 8.38 -10.35 3.63
C ARG A 138 9.59 -11.24 3.42
N ASP A 139 9.59 -12.05 2.37
CA ASP A 139 10.71 -12.94 2.07
C ASP A 139 11.98 -12.10 1.79
N MET A 140 11.85 -10.97 1.08
CA MET A 140 12.93 -10.01 0.89
C MET A 140 13.42 -9.38 2.21
N ALA A 141 12.52 -9.06 3.14
CA ALA A 141 12.89 -8.54 4.46
C ALA A 141 13.68 -9.55 5.29
N LEU A 142 13.22 -10.81 5.32
CA LEU A 142 13.85 -11.88 6.08
C LEU A 142 15.23 -12.26 5.53
N ALA A 143 15.41 -12.14 4.21
CA ALA A 143 16.69 -12.39 3.56
C ALA A 143 17.74 -11.30 3.83
N ASN A 144 17.33 -10.10 4.28
CA ASN A 144 18.20 -8.92 4.37
C ASN A 144 18.05 -8.18 5.72
N LEU A 145 18.01 -8.92 6.83
CA LEU A 145 17.72 -8.36 8.17
C LEU A 145 18.71 -7.27 8.62
N GLU A 146 19.94 -7.29 8.13
CA GLU A 146 21.00 -6.33 8.49
C GLU A 146 20.90 -5.00 7.72
N GLU A 147 20.14 -4.97 6.62
CA GLU A 147 20.02 -3.77 5.80
C GLU A 147 19.07 -2.73 6.39
N ARG A 148 19.28 -1.48 5.97
CA ARG A 148 18.41 -0.35 6.30
C ARG A 148 17.94 0.37 5.05
N ILE A 149 16.68 0.76 5.06
CA ILE A 149 16.02 1.50 3.98
C ILE A 149 15.41 2.76 4.60
N GLU A 150 15.81 3.93 4.11
CA GLU A 150 15.31 5.23 4.62
C GLU A 150 15.42 5.37 6.16
N GLY A 151 16.48 4.80 6.75
CA GLY A 151 16.75 4.84 8.19
C GLY A 151 16.08 3.73 9.02
N LEU A 152 15.10 3.03 8.46
CA LEU A 152 14.40 1.92 9.11
C LEU A 152 15.11 0.58 8.85
N ARG A 153 14.86 -0.42 9.70
CA ARG A 153 15.30 -1.81 9.46
C ARG A 153 14.58 -2.34 8.22
N ALA A 154 15.25 -3.16 7.40
CA ALA A 154 14.65 -3.71 6.18
C ALA A 154 13.29 -4.39 6.45
N HIS A 155 13.19 -5.15 7.54
CA HIS A 155 11.93 -5.79 7.94
C HIS A 155 10.81 -4.80 8.19
N GLU A 156 11.04 -3.79 9.02
CA GLU A 156 10.05 -2.74 9.31
C GLU A 156 9.62 -2.01 8.03
N TRP A 157 10.59 -1.57 7.21
CA TRP A 157 10.29 -0.79 6.01
C TRP A 157 9.51 -1.60 4.96
N LEU A 158 9.89 -2.85 4.73
CA LEU A 158 9.20 -3.72 3.77
C LEU A 158 7.84 -4.18 4.29
N MET A 159 7.64 -4.28 5.60
CA MET A 159 6.31 -4.57 6.18
C MET A 159 5.34 -3.40 5.97
N ILE A 160 5.82 -2.15 5.97
CA ILE A 160 5.01 -0.98 5.57
C ILE A 160 4.56 -1.11 4.11
N GLN A 161 5.41 -1.61 3.22
CA GLN A 161 5.00 -1.83 1.82
C GLN A 161 4.05 -3.02 1.71
N ALA A 162 4.31 -4.10 2.44
CA ALA A 162 3.48 -5.31 2.41
C ALA A 162 2.05 -5.03 2.88
N SER A 163 1.84 -4.11 3.82
CA SER A 163 0.50 -3.75 4.29
C SER A 163 -0.35 -3.02 3.25
N ASN A 164 0.28 -2.42 2.24
CA ASN A 164 -0.40 -1.70 1.16
C ASN A 164 -0.95 -2.65 0.08
N THR A 165 -0.56 -3.93 0.08
CA THR A 165 -0.95 -4.95 -0.93
C THR A 165 -2.40 -5.45 -0.81
N GLY A 166 -3.24 -4.65 -0.13
CA GLY A 166 -4.66 -4.90 0.02
C GLY A 166 -5.06 -5.80 1.17
N PRO A 167 -6.38 -6.09 1.28
CA PRO A 167 -6.95 -6.93 2.34
C PRO A 167 -6.32 -8.32 2.40
N ALA A 168 -6.12 -8.96 1.25
CA ALA A 168 -5.53 -10.31 1.18
C ALA A 168 -4.09 -10.35 1.73
N GLY A 169 -3.29 -9.33 1.43
CA GLY A 169 -1.94 -9.18 1.99
C GLY A 169 -1.96 -8.99 3.50
N ARG A 170 -2.81 -8.09 4.02
CA ARG A 170 -2.93 -7.85 5.46
C ARG A 170 -3.45 -9.06 6.23
N ILE A 171 -4.41 -9.80 5.69
CA ILE A 171 -4.90 -11.06 6.29
C ILE A 171 -3.75 -12.05 6.40
N TRP A 172 -2.96 -12.20 5.34
CA TRP A 172 -1.81 -13.10 5.38
C TRP A 172 -0.73 -12.63 6.37
N LEU A 173 -0.46 -11.33 6.50
CA LEU A 173 0.47 -10.80 7.50
C LEU A 173 0.01 -11.12 8.94
N TRP A 174 -1.31 -11.10 9.20
CA TRP A 174 -1.87 -11.58 10.47
C TRP A 174 -1.58 -13.07 10.71
N GLU A 175 -1.68 -13.92 9.68
CA GLU A 175 -1.33 -15.34 9.81
C GLU A 175 0.17 -15.52 10.11
N GLN A 176 1.03 -14.68 9.51
CA GLN A 176 2.46 -14.71 9.79
C GLN A 176 2.80 -14.27 11.22
N LEU A 177 1.99 -13.40 11.82
CA LEU A 177 2.14 -13.03 13.22
C LEU A 177 1.95 -14.24 14.14
N GLU A 178 1.14 -15.24 13.81
CA GLU A 178 0.94 -16.40 14.69
C GLU A 178 2.18 -17.31 14.78
N VAL A 179 3.01 -17.32 13.73
CA VAL A 179 4.21 -18.18 13.65
C VAL A 179 5.52 -17.44 13.90
N GLU A 180 5.53 -16.11 13.89
CA GLU A 180 6.73 -15.31 14.16
C GLU A 180 7.09 -15.35 15.65
N THR A 181 8.37 -15.56 15.98
CA THR A 181 8.85 -15.67 17.36
C THR A 181 9.67 -14.48 17.80
N ASP A 182 10.27 -13.72 16.88
CA ASP A 182 11.07 -12.54 17.22
C ASP A 182 10.18 -11.37 17.65
N PRO A 183 10.35 -10.84 18.89
CA PRO A 183 9.46 -9.80 19.40
C PRO A 183 9.44 -8.52 18.58
N LEU A 184 10.54 -8.13 17.93
CA LEU A 184 10.58 -6.91 17.13
C LEU A 184 9.90 -7.12 15.78
N ARG A 185 10.11 -8.27 15.13
CA ARG A 185 9.39 -8.60 13.89
C ARG A 185 7.90 -8.78 14.12
N ARG A 186 7.48 -9.30 15.29
CA ARG A 186 6.07 -9.32 15.70
C ARG A 186 5.48 -7.90 15.78
N ILE A 187 6.22 -6.93 16.33
CA ILE A 187 5.79 -5.52 16.35
C ILE A 187 5.62 -4.96 14.93
N ASP A 188 6.57 -5.23 14.03
CA ASP A 188 6.49 -4.80 12.63
C ASP A 188 5.25 -5.40 11.93
N LEU A 189 4.98 -6.70 12.16
CA LEU A 189 3.80 -7.39 11.63
C LEU A 189 2.49 -6.84 12.21
N ILE A 190 2.43 -6.53 13.51
CA ILE A 190 1.26 -5.88 14.11
C ILE A 190 1.02 -4.51 13.45
N SER A 191 2.08 -3.72 13.28
CA SER A 191 2.03 -2.40 12.66
C SER A 191 1.47 -2.46 11.23
N ALA A 192 2.02 -3.38 10.43
CA ALA A 192 1.60 -3.58 9.05
C ALA A 192 0.17 -4.12 8.95
N SER A 193 -0.17 -5.13 9.74
CA SER A 193 -1.46 -5.81 9.64
C SER A 193 -2.64 -4.96 10.13
N CYS A 194 -2.38 -3.88 10.89
CA CYS A 194 -3.41 -2.96 11.38
C CYS A 194 -3.60 -1.68 10.55
N SER A 195 -2.90 -1.50 9.43
CA SER A 195 -2.87 -0.22 8.68
C SER A 195 -4.09 0.04 7.77
N THR A 196 -5.25 -0.55 8.08
CA THR A 196 -6.46 -0.45 7.24
C THR A 196 -7.23 0.86 7.47
N GLN A 197 -7.77 1.43 6.39
CA GLN A 197 -8.70 2.57 6.42
C GLN A 197 -10.16 2.14 6.29
N ASP A 198 -10.41 0.88 5.93
CA ASP A 198 -11.75 0.33 5.76
C ASP A 198 -12.47 0.22 7.13
N PRO A 199 -13.63 0.87 7.32
CA PRO A 199 -14.33 0.87 8.61
C PRO A 199 -14.70 -0.52 9.13
N ASP A 200 -15.06 -1.45 8.24
CA ASP A 200 -15.46 -2.81 8.59
C ASP A 200 -14.25 -3.64 8.99
N GLU A 201 -13.14 -3.53 8.25
CA GLU A 201 -11.87 -4.16 8.64
C GLU A 201 -11.33 -3.59 9.96
N ARG A 202 -11.46 -2.27 10.19
CA ARG A 202 -10.99 -1.61 11.41
C ARG A 202 -11.60 -2.23 12.67
N ALA A 203 -12.87 -2.63 12.64
CA ALA A 203 -13.52 -3.28 13.77
C ALA A 203 -12.91 -4.67 14.05
N ALA A 204 -12.66 -5.47 13.02
CA ALA A 204 -12.03 -6.78 13.14
C ALA A 204 -10.58 -6.67 13.63
N VAL A 205 -9.81 -5.74 13.05
CA VAL A 205 -8.42 -5.43 13.45
C VAL A 205 -8.35 -4.99 14.91
N ARG A 206 -9.23 -4.08 15.35
CA ARG A 206 -9.31 -3.65 16.76
C ARG A 206 -9.52 -4.84 17.69
N ASN A 207 -10.43 -5.75 17.35
CA ASN A 207 -10.71 -6.92 18.17
C ASN A 207 -9.50 -7.86 18.27
N ARG A 208 -8.76 -8.07 17.18
CA ARG A 208 -7.50 -8.85 17.18
C ARG A 208 -6.41 -8.20 18.04
N LEU A 209 -6.23 -6.88 17.93
CA LEU A 209 -5.28 -6.13 18.76
C LEU A 209 -5.61 -6.23 20.25
N LEU A 210 -6.89 -6.18 20.62
CA LEU A 210 -7.32 -6.36 22.00
C LEU A 210 -7.04 -7.77 22.53
N VAL A 211 -7.25 -8.81 21.71
CA VAL A 211 -6.87 -10.19 22.06
C VAL A 211 -5.37 -10.30 22.32
N LEU A 212 -4.54 -9.66 21.49
CA LEU A 212 -3.08 -9.63 21.71
C LEU A 212 -2.68 -8.90 22.99
N ALA A 213 -3.32 -7.76 23.29
CA ALA A 213 -3.05 -7.01 24.52
C ALA A 213 -3.40 -7.82 25.79
N GLU A 214 -4.44 -8.65 25.70
CA GLU A 214 -4.93 -9.50 26.78
C GLU A 214 -4.12 -10.78 27.00
N ASP A 215 -3.46 -11.32 25.97
CA ASP A 215 -2.71 -12.57 26.04
C ASP A 215 -1.45 -12.41 26.92
N ASP A 216 -1.50 -12.96 28.13
CA ASP A 216 -0.43 -12.88 29.13
C ASP A 216 0.84 -13.66 28.77
N ARG A 217 0.74 -14.56 27.79
CA ARG A 217 1.88 -15.31 27.24
C ARG A 217 2.74 -14.47 26.29
N ARG A 218 2.25 -13.30 25.86
CA ARG A 218 2.95 -12.42 24.91
C ARG A 218 3.91 -11.47 25.63
N ALA A 219 4.94 -11.03 24.90
CA ALA A 219 5.93 -10.10 25.42
C ALA A 219 5.27 -8.75 25.80
N VAL A 220 5.77 -8.12 26.87
CA VAL A 220 5.22 -6.84 27.37
C VAL A 220 5.16 -5.76 26.30
N GLY A 221 6.24 -5.62 25.50
CA GLY A 221 6.30 -4.63 24.42
C GLY A 221 5.26 -4.88 23.33
N GLU A 222 5.01 -6.15 22.99
CA GLU A 222 3.99 -6.55 22.02
C GLU A 222 2.58 -6.19 22.50
N ARG A 223 2.27 -6.55 23.75
CA ARG A 223 0.97 -6.26 24.38
C ARG A 223 0.72 -4.76 24.47
N LEU A 224 1.73 -3.98 24.85
CA LEU A 224 1.65 -2.52 24.90
C LEU A 224 1.46 -1.91 23.52
N TYR A 225 2.19 -2.39 22.51
CA TYR A 225 2.04 -1.90 21.15
C TYR A 225 0.64 -2.20 20.60
N ALA A 226 0.13 -3.41 20.83
CA ALA A 226 -1.23 -3.78 20.44
C ALA A 226 -2.29 -2.91 21.14
N ALA A 227 -2.12 -2.63 22.44
CA ALA A 227 -3.00 -1.74 23.20
C ALA A 227 -2.98 -0.30 22.63
N ASP A 228 -1.81 0.26 22.35
CA ASP A 228 -1.66 1.59 21.72
C ASP A 228 -2.37 1.66 20.36
N ARG A 229 -2.16 0.64 19.50
CA ARG A 229 -2.84 0.57 18.20
C ARG A 229 -4.36 0.46 18.36
N ALA A 230 -4.84 -0.40 19.27
CA ALA A 230 -6.27 -0.55 19.53
C ALA A 230 -6.91 0.76 19.99
N ALA A 231 -6.21 1.51 20.86
CA ALA A 231 -6.64 2.81 21.36
C ALA A 231 -6.78 3.86 20.25
N LYS A 232 -5.87 3.87 19.27
CA LYS A 232 -5.90 4.81 18.15
C LYS A 232 -7.04 4.55 17.16
N ILE A 233 -7.42 3.29 16.96
CA ILE A 233 -8.38 2.93 15.91
C ILE A 233 -9.79 2.67 16.41
N GLY A 234 -9.96 2.38 17.70
CA GLY A 234 -11.23 1.95 18.30
C GLY A 234 -11.89 3.01 19.18
N PRO A 235 -13.23 2.97 19.31
CA PRO A 235 -13.92 3.89 20.20
C PRO A 235 -13.64 3.56 21.68
N ALA A 236 -13.52 4.59 22.51
CA ALA A 236 -13.16 4.48 23.91
C ALA A 236 -14.06 3.52 24.70
N TRP A 237 -15.37 3.53 24.46
CA TRP A 237 -16.34 2.65 25.15
C TRP A 237 -16.18 1.16 24.83
N ILE A 238 -15.44 0.80 23.78
CA ILE A 238 -15.08 -0.59 23.47
C ILE A 238 -13.70 -0.94 24.00
N VAL A 239 -12.71 -0.06 23.79
CA VAL A 239 -11.29 -0.35 24.07
C VAL A 239 -10.97 -0.16 25.55
N ALA A 240 -11.41 0.94 26.17
CA ALA A 240 -11.03 1.29 27.53
C ALA A 240 -11.45 0.25 28.59
N PRO A 241 -12.66 -0.33 28.57
CA PRO A 241 -13.04 -1.36 29.55
C PRO A 241 -12.13 -2.59 29.51
N ARG A 242 -11.73 -3.02 28.31
CA ARG A 242 -10.86 -4.20 28.14
C ARG A 242 -9.44 -3.92 28.60
N LEU A 243 -8.87 -2.77 28.22
CA LEU A 243 -7.53 -2.38 28.67
C LEU A 243 -7.47 -2.13 30.19
N ARG A 244 -8.56 -1.61 30.80
CA ARG A 244 -8.67 -1.48 32.25
C ARG A 244 -8.64 -2.82 32.97
N LEU A 245 -9.30 -3.85 32.41
CA LEU A 245 -9.23 -5.21 32.96
C LEU A 245 -7.80 -5.74 32.95
N VAL A 246 -7.09 -5.58 31.83
CA VAL A 246 -5.67 -5.98 31.72
C VAL A 246 -4.78 -5.22 32.71
N ALA A 247 -4.97 -3.91 32.84
CA ALA A 247 -4.18 -3.08 33.77
C ALA A 247 -4.40 -3.48 35.24
N ASN A 248 -5.59 -3.98 35.58
CA ASN A 248 -5.92 -4.42 36.94
C ASN A 248 -5.52 -5.87 37.23
N SER A 249 -5.42 -6.72 36.21
CA SER A 249 -5.11 -8.14 36.37
C SER A 249 -3.62 -8.48 36.20
N THR A 250 -2.85 -7.62 35.51
CA THR A 250 -1.43 -7.87 35.28
C THR A 250 -0.60 -7.69 36.55
N GLN A 251 0.36 -8.58 36.76
CA GLN A 251 1.39 -8.42 37.81
C GLN A 251 2.60 -7.60 37.32
N GLU A 252 2.69 -7.34 36.02
CA GLU A 252 3.82 -6.62 35.44
C GLU A 252 3.64 -5.10 35.58
N THR A 253 4.44 -4.50 36.48
CA THR A 253 4.32 -3.07 36.85
C THR A 253 4.47 -2.14 35.65
N ARG A 254 5.40 -2.42 34.73
CA ARG A 254 5.61 -1.56 33.54
C ARG A 254 4.39 -1.57 32.62
N LEU A 255 3.80 -2.75 32.40
CA LEU A 255 2.60 -2.92 31.61
C LEU A 255 1.41 -2.19 32.26
N GLN A 256 1.23 -2.38 33.57
CA GLN A 256 0.17 -1.71 34.33
C GLN A 256 0.24 -0.19 34.20
N LEU A 257 1.39 0.42 34.48
CA LEU A 257 1.56 1.87 34.43
C LEU A 257 1.32 2.41 33.01
N ALA A 258 1.88 1.76 32.00
CA ALA A 258 1.70 2.20 30.61
C ALA A 258 0.25 2.08 30.14
N LEU A 259 -0.48 1.02 30.52
CA LEU A 259 -1.91 0.90 30.22
C LEU A 259 -2.75 1.95 30.95
N GLN A 260 -2.40 2.26 32.21
CA GLN A 260 -3.05 3.36 32.94
C GLN A 260 -2.83 4.70 32.25
N CYS A 261 -1.59 5.01 31.83
CA CYS A 261 -1.30 6.20 31.02
C CYS A 261 -2.09 6.24 29.72
N LEU A 262 -2.24 5.11 29.03
CA LEU A 262 -3.02 5.03 27.80
C LEU A 262 -4.52 5.32 28.05
N LEU A 263 -5.07 4.79 29.15
CA LEU A 263 -6.46 5.00 29.54
C LEU A 263 -6.78 6.48 29.85
N TRP A 264 -5.81 7.23 30.41
CA TRP A 264 -5.94 8.67 30.62
C TRP A 264 -6.12 9.48 29.33
N HIS A 265 -5.87 8.92 28.16
CA HIS A 265 -6.17 9.61 26.90
C HIS A 265 -7.68 9.85 26.69
N TRP A 266 -8.54 9.12 27.39
CA TRP A 266 -10.01 9.19 27.25
C TRP A 266 -10.74 9.79 28.45
N TYR A 267 -10.04 10.12 29.54
CA TYR A 267 -10.61 10.67 30.78
C TYR A 267 -10.04 12.05 31.05
#